data_AF-A0A949W4L7-F1
#
_entry.id   AF-A0A949W4L7-F1
#
_cell.length_a   1.000
_cell.length_b   1.000
_cell.length_c   1.000
_cell.angle_alpha   90.00
_cell.angle_beta   90.00
_cell.angle_gamma   90.00
#
_symmetry.space_group_name_H-M   'P 1'
#
loop_
_entity.id
_entity.type
_entity.pdbx_description
1 polymer ?
#
loop_
_entity_poly.entity_id
_entity_poly.type
_entity_poly.pdbx_seq_one_letter_code
_entity_poly.pdbx_strand_id
1 'polypeptide(L)'
;MESGEIMRWAAASGILDEFDRTQPSLQSEENVGPIPEGWWSVDLQNAFSYEKDAKSIYDIISWKMQKRSRGMEYINIYPTPDNPTLRKSGFSIHGGEEAGSIGCIDLTSGMKGFFNTFIFKNRSMLLNVKY
;
A
#
# COMPACT_ATOMS: atom_id res chain seq x y z
N MET A 1 -25.08 -16.69 -10.51
CA MET A 1 -23.72 -16.13 -10.28
C MET A 1 -23.94 -14.73 -9.77
N GLU A 2 -23.77 -14.49 -8.47
CA GLU A 2 -23.86 -13.11 -7.94
C GLU A 2 -22.70 -12.31 -8.54
N SER A 3 -23.03 -11.30 -9.34
CA SER A 3 -22.05 -10.33 -9.83
C SER A 3 -21.55 -9.53 -8.63
N GLY A 4 -20.35 -9.86 -8.14
CA GLY A 4 -19.69 -9.06 -7.12
C GLY A 4 -19.44 -7.64 -7.62
N GLU A 5 -19.60 -6.66 -6.73
CA GLU A 5 -19.23 -5.27 -6.99
C GLU A 5 -17.71 -5.17 -7.23
N ILE A 6 -17.30 -4.63 -8.38
CA ILE A 6 -15.88 -4.37 -8.69
C ILE A 6 -15.58 -2.91 -8.33
N MET A 7 -14.68 -2.71 -7.37
CA MET A 7 -14.18 -1.40 -6.97
C MET A 7 -12.77 -1.18 -7.50
N ARG A 8 -12.42 0.07 -7.81
CA ARG A 8 -11.13 0.44 -8.41
C ARG A 8 -10.57 1.69 -7.76
N TRP A 9 -9.26 1.69 -7.54
CA TRP A 9 -8.49 2.83 -7.05
C TRP A 9 -7.26 2.99 -7.94
N ALA A 10 -6.91 4.22 -8.29
CA ALA A 10 -5.64 4.50 -8.95
C ALA A 10 -4.50 4.17 -7.97
N ALA A 11 -3.44 3.54 -8.49
CA ALA A 11 -2.34 3.06 -7.68
C ALA A 11 -1.02 3.25 -8.43
N ALA A 12 0.05 3.53 -7.68
CA ALA A 12 1.41 3.62 -8.20
C ALA A 12 2.38 2.89 -7.26
N SER A 13 3.53 2.44 -7.78
CA SER A 13 4.56 1.78 -6.96
C SER A 13 5.96 2.05 -7.50
N GLY A 14 6.92 2.23 -6.60
CA GLY A 14 8.27 2.64 -6.97
C GLY A 14 8.37 4.12 -7.36
N ILE A 15 9.57 4.52 -7.77
CA ILE A 15 9.85 5.84 -8.35
C ILE A 15 9.27 5.87 -9.76
N LEU A 16 8.45 6.89 -10.03
CA LEU A 16 7.77 7.05 -11.31
C LEU A 16 8.71 7.59 -12.38
N ASP A 17 8.42 7.27 -13.64
CA ASP A 17 9.12 7.87 -14.77
C ASP A 17 8.64 9.30 -15.05
N GLU A 18 9.21 9.95 -16.07
CA GLU A 18 8.85 11.31 -16.49
C GLU A 18 7.38 11.47 -16.96
N PHE A 19 6.64 10.36 -17.08
CA PHE A 19 5.23 10.32 -17.46
C PHE A 19 4.33 9.84 -16.30
N ASP A 20 4.83 9.89 -15.05
CA ASP A 20 4.13 9.45 -13.84
C ASP A 20 3.74 7.95 -13.84
N ARG A 21 4.54 7.10 -14.50
CA ARG A 21 4.27 5.66 -14.61
C ARG A 21 5.17 4.84 -13.69
N THR A 22 4.58 3.80 -13.11
CA THR A 22 5.35 2.73 -12.46
C THR A 22 6.27 2.06 -13.48
N GLN A 23 7.49 1.68 -13.06
CA GLN A 23 8.52 1.10 -13.93
C GLN A 23 8.78 -0.38 -13.57
N PRO A 24 8.07 -1.35 -14.18
CA PRO A 24 8.11 -2.76 -13.76
C PRO A 24 9.46 -3.43 -14.01
N SER A 25 10.25 -2.94 -14.97
CA SER A 25 11.60 -3.41 -15.25
C SER A 25 12.58 -3.18 -14.10
N LEU A 26 12.23 -2.32 -13.14
CA LEU A 26 13.06 -1.99 -11.98
C LEU A 26 12.68 -2.81 -10.74
N GLN A 27 11.77 -3.79 -10.80
CA GLN A 27 11.30 -4.53 -9.62
C GLN A 27 12.42 -5.13 -8.74
N SER A 28 13.56 -5.52 -9.35
CA SER A 28 14.76 -6.00 -8.65
C SER A 28 15.54 -4.93 -7.92
N GLU A 29 15.36 -3.66 -8.28
CA GLU A 29 16.10 -2.53 -7.73
C GLU A 29 15.48 -2.11 -6.39
N GLU A 30 16.27 -2.29 -5.33
CA GLU A 30 15.88 -1.93 -3.97
C GLU A 30 15.71 -0.41 -3.83
N ASN A 31 14.68 0.02 -3.10
CA ASN A 31 14.34 1.42 -2.86
C ASN A 31 14.06 2.27 -4.13
N VAL A 32 13.97 1.65 -5.30
CA VAL A 32 13.71 2.33 -6.57
C VAL A 32 12.48 1.75 -7.25
N GLY A 33 12.51 0.46 -7.56
CA GLY A 33 11.45 -0.14 -8.34
C GLY A 33 10.24 -0.57 -7.51
N PRO A 34 9.14 -0.89 -8.20
CA PRO A 34 7.91 -1.32 -7.56
C PRO A 34 8.07 -2.61 -6.76
N ILE A 35 7.07 -2.90 -5.93
CA ILE A 35 6.95 -4.19 -5.27
C ILE A 35 6.92 -5.33 -6.30
N PRO A 36 7.51 -6.51 -6.00
CA PRO A 36 7.43 -7.66 -6.90
C PRO A 36 6.00 -8.07 -7.22
N GLU A 37 5.75 -8.40 -8.49
CA GLU A 37 4.54 -9.06 -8.95
C GLU A 37 4.32 -10.39 -8.22
N GLY A 38 3.05 -10.73 -8.02
CA GLY A 38 2.66 -11.96 -7.34
C GLY A 38 1.61 -11.73 -6.26
N TRP A 39 1.44 -12.75 -5.42
CA TRP A 39 0.41 -12.76 -4.39
C TRP A 39 0.93 -12.24 -3.06
N TRP A 40 0.20 -11.29 -2.48
CA TRP A 40 0.49 -10.65 -1.21
C TRP A 40 -0.70 -10.83 -0.27
N SER A 41 -0.44 -11.08 1.02
CA SER A 41 -1.46 -11.08 2.05
C SER A 41 -1.68 -9.68 2.58
N VAL A 42 -2.96 -9.34 2.77
CA VAL A 42 -3.41 -8.06 3.34
C VAL A 42 -4.38 -8.38 4.46
N ASP A 43 -3.95 -8.13 5.70
CA ASP A 43 -4.68 -8.54 6.90
C ASP A 43 -5.16 -7.33 7.71
N LEU A 44 -6.36 -7.43 8.28
CA LEU A 44 -6.96 -6.36 9.08
C LEU A 44 -6.14 -5.97 10.32
N GLN A 45 -5.44 -6.95 10.92
CA GLN A 45 -4.57 -6.70 12.07
C GLN A 45 -3.39 -5.77 11.72
N ASN A 46 -3.07 -5.65 10.42
CA ASN A 46 -2.00 -4.83 9.89
C ASN A 46 -2.52 -3.52 9.29
N ALA A 47 -3.79 -3.19 9.53
CA ALA A 47 -4.42 -1.95 9.11
C ALA A 47 -4.34 -0.91 10.22
N PHE A 48 -3.67 0.20 9.92
CA PHE A 48 -3.38 1.28 10.85
C PHE A 48 -4.00 2.59 10.37
N SER A 49 -4.46 3.41 11.31
CA SER A 49 -4.97 4.75 11.06
C SER A 49 -4.58 5.69 12.20
N TYR A 50 -4.38 6.96 11.89
CA TYR A 50 -4.11 7.98 12.90
C TYR A 50 -5.18 8.00 14.01
N GLU A 51 -6.46 7.98 13.64
CA GLU A 51 -7.57 8.08 14.59
C GLU A 51 -7.60 6.93 15.59
N LYS A 52 -7.30 5.72 15.13
CA LYS A 52 -7.28 4.52 15.96
C LYS A 52 -5.98 4.38 16.73
N ASP A 53 -4.83 4.61 16.10
CA ASP A 53 -3.55 4.11 16.58
C ASP A 53 -2.64 5.20 17.18
N ALA A 54 -2.95 6.50 17.02
CA ALA A 54 -2.21 7.58 17.67
C ALA A 54 -2.63 7.73 19.16
N LYS A 55 -2.07 6.91 20.05
CA LYS A 55 -2.44 6.87 21.47
C LYS A 55 -1.56 7.73 22.39
N SER A 56 -0.38 8.10 21.94
CA SER A 56 0.58 8.92 22.69
C SER A 56 1.04 10.14 21.90
N ILE A 57 1.68 11.09 22.57
CA ILE A 57 2.28 12.26 21.92
C ILE A 57 3.37 11.87 20.91
N TYR A 58 4.10 10.78 21.19
CA TYR A 58 5.11 10.25 20.27
C TYR A 58 4.47 9.70 19.00
N ASP A 59 3.35 9.00 19.12
CA ASP A 59 2.60 8.51 17.95
C ASP A 59 2.10 9.69 17.12
N ILE A 60 1.51 10.70 17.77
CA ILE A 60 1.00 11.89 17.08
C ILE A 60 2.12 12.59 16.29
N ILE A 61 3.31 12.74 16.88
CA ILE A 61 4.47 13.34 16.21
C ILE A 61 4.90 12.47 15.02
N SER A 62 5.03 11.15 15.22
CA SER A 62 5.40 10.21 14.16
C SER A 62 4.43 10.26 12.98
N TRP A 63 3.13 10.21 13.23
CA TRP A 63 2.09 10.33 12.21
C TRP A 63 2.15 11.65 11.45
N LYS A 64 2.36 12.77 12.15
CA LYS A 64 2.51 14.09 11.50
C LYS A 64 3.72 14.13 10.56
N MET A 65 4.83 13.49 10.94
CA MET A 65 6.04 13.45 10.11
C MET A 65 5.86 12.59 8.85
N GLN A 66 5.10 11.51 8.92
CA GLN A 66 4.87 10.60 7.79
C GLN A 66 3.62 10.93 6.96
N LYS A 67 2.77 11.88 7.39
CA LYS A 67 1.49 12.18 6.75
C LYS A 67 1.60 12.45 5.24
N ARG A 68 2.62 13.22 4.83
CA ARG A 68 2.80 13.58 3.41
C ARG A 68 3.08 12.36 2.53
N SER A 69 3.84 11.38 3.05
CA SER A 69 4.31 10.21 2.29
C SER A 69 3.47 8.95 2.48
N ARG A 70 2.75 8.80 3.60
CA ARG A 70 1.94 7.61 3.92
C ARG A 70 0.45 7.91 4.14
N GLY A 71 0.07 9.18 4.21
CA GLY A 71 -1.29 9.57 4.57
C GLY A 71 -1.62 9.33 6.04
N MET A 72 -2.92 9.26 6.34
CA MET A 72 -3.46 9.05 7.69
C MET A 72 -3.85 7.59 7.94
N GLU A 73 -3.81 6.74 6.91
CA GLU A 73 -4.09 5.31 6.98
C GLU A 73 -3.08 4.54 6.13
N TYR A 74 -2.66 3.37 6.59
CA TYR A 74 -1.85 2.43 5.81
C TYR A 74 -2.10 0.99 6.24
N ILE A 75 -1.77 0.04 5.36
CA ILE A 75 -1.89 -1.40 5.63
C ILE A 75 -0.58 -2.08 5.28
N ASN A 76 0.10 -2.69 6.24
CA ASN A 76 1.30 -3.48 5.94
C ASN A 76 0.90 -4.76 5.20
N ILE A 77 1.66 -5.11 4.17
CA ILE A 77 1.42 -6.29 3.34
C ILE A 77 2.61 -7.23 3.40
N TYR A 78 2.34 -8.52 3.23
CA TYR A 78 3.34 -9.56 3.35
C TYR A 78 3.29 -10.48 2.13
N PRO A 79 4.44 -10.98 1.66
CA PRO A 79 4.47 -11.93 0.56
C PRO A 79 3.81 -13.24 0.98
N THR A 80 3.03 -13.87 0.10
CA THR A 80 2.66 -15.27 0.31
C THR A 80 3.90 -16.17 0.21
N PRO A 81 3.88 -17.39 0.77
CA PRO A 81 5.03 -18.30 0.72
C PRO A 81 5.65 -18.52 -0.67
N ASP A 82 4.83 -18.50 -1.71
CA ASP A 82 5.26 -18.73 -3.10
C ASP A 82 5.63 -17.45 -3.87
N ASN A 83 5.57 -16.28 -3.23
CA ASN A 83 5.84 -15.01 -3.90
C ASN A 83 7.34 -14.64 -3.80
N PRO A 84 8.07 -14.51 -4.92
CA PRO A 84 9.46 -14.08 -4.92
C PRO A 84 9.57 -12.62 -4.45
N THR A 85 10.02 -12.43 -3.22
CA THR A 85 10.22 -11.09 -2.63
C THR A 85 11.37 -10.31 -3.23
N LEU A 86 12.23 -10.96 -4.02
CA LEU A 86 13.50 -10.40 -4.52
C LEU A 86 14.34 -9.79 -3.39
N ARG A 87 14.28 -10.38 -2.17
CA ARG A 87 14.91 -9.88 -0.93
C ARG A 87 14.37 -8.54 -0.43
N LYS A 88 13.24 -8.05 -0.95
CA LYS A 88 12.57 -6.82 -0.51
C LYS A 88 11.47 -7.13 0.52
N SER A 89 11.22 -6.21 1.44
CA SER A 89 10.18 -6.35 2.49
C SER A 89 9.77 -4.99 3.04
N GLY A 90 8.85 -4.96 4.01
CA GLY A 90 8.43 -3.72 4.67
C GLY A 90 7.45 -2.87 3.84
N PHE A 91 6.73 -3.52 2.92
CA PHE A 91 5.79 -2.87 2.03
C PHE A 91 4.45 -2.59 2.72
N SER A 92 3.78 -1.56 2.23
CA SER A 92 2.43 -1.21 2.65
C SER A 92 1.61 -0.72 1.47
N ILE A 93 0.28 -0.84 1.60
CA ILE A 93 -0.68 -0.06 0.84
C ILE A 93 -0.89 1.22 1.66
N HIS A 94 -0.60 2.37 1.08
CA HIS A 94 -0.74 3.66 1.77
C HIS A 94 -1.31 4.72 0.83
N GLY A 95 -1.56 5.90 1.39
CA GLY A 95 -1.85 7.10 0.61
C GLY A 95 -0.73 8.12 0.73
N GLY A 96 -1.03 9.35 0.40
CA GLY A 96 -0.05 10.42 0.42
C GLY A 96 -0.50 11.55 -0.47
N GLU A 97 0.19 12.67 -0.38
CA GLU A 97 -0.06 13.83 -1.23
C GLU A 97 0.70 13.72 -2.57
N GLU A 98 1.73 12.87 -2.62
CA GLU A 98 2.58 12.67 -3.80
C GLU A 98 2.56 11.21 -4.21
N ALA A 99 2.41 10.97 -5.51
CA ALA A 99 2.41 9.63 -6.08
C ALA A 99 3.82 9.06 -6.11
N GLY A 100 3.96 7.81 -5.66
CA GLY A 100 5.19 7.06 -5.73
C GLY A 100 5.80 6.80 -4.38
N SER A 101 6.68 5.82 -4.34
CA SER A 101 7.30 5.36 -3.10
C SER A 101 8.60 4.63 -3.38
N ILE A 102 9.32 4.24 -2.33
CA ILE A 102 10.50 3.35 -2.44
C ILE A 102 10.11 1.88 -2.70
N GLY A 103 8.88 1.63 -3.19
CA GLY A 103 8.39 0.31 -3.60
C GLY A 103 7.05 -0.12 -2.98
N CYS A 104 6.43 0.66 -2.10
CA CYS A 104 5.07 0.44 -1.60
C CYS A 104 3.99 0.61 -2.70
N ILE A 105 2.74 0.27 -2.36
CA ILE A 105 1.57 0.56 -3.21
C ILE A 105 0.93 1.84 -2.69
N ASP A 106 1.00 2.89 -3.50
CA ASP A 106 0.48 4.20 -3.16
C ASP A 106 -0.83 4.45 -3.90
N LEU A 107 -1.90 4.61 -3.14
CA LEU A 107 -3.25 4.91 -3.63
C LEU A 107 -3.54 6.41 -3.64
N THR A 108 -2.60 7.26 -3.24
CA THR A 108 -2.74 8.72 -3.10
C THR A 108 -4.03 9.10 -2.34
N SER A 109 -4.92 9.88 -2.96
CA SER A 109 -6.23 10.26 -2.44
C SER A 109 -7.23 9.09 -2.33
N GLY A 110 -6.99 7.99 -3.05
CA GLY A 110 -7.81 6.78 -3.03
C GLY A 110 -7.71 5.96 -1.74
N MET A 111 -6.66 6.18 -0.94
CA MET A 111 -6.38 5.37 0.25
C MET A 111 -7.53 5.37 1.25
N LYS A 112 -8.13 6.53 1.55
CA LYS A 112 -9.22 6.63 2.53
C LYS A 112 -10.45 5.80 2.10
N GLY A 113 -10.82 5.87 0.83
CA GLY A 113 -11.94 5.10 0.28
C GLY A 113 -11.66 3.59 0.30
N PHE A 114 -10.44 3.20 -0.07
CA PHE A 114 -9.99 1.81 -0.01
C PHE A 114 -9.99 1.29 1.43
N PHE A 115 -9.39 2.03 2.36
CA PHE A 115 -9.28 1.65 3.77
C PHE A 115 -10.66 1.47 4.41
N ASN A 116 -11.55 2.43 4.25
CA ASN A 116 -12.92 2.34 4.79
C ASN A 116 -13.66 1.12 4.24
N THR A 117 -13.50 0.84 2.94
CA THR A 117 -14.09 -0.34 2.31
C THR A 117 -13.50 -1.62 2.90
N PHE A 118 -12.18 -1.69 3.04
CA PHE A 118 -11.48 -2.85 3.58
C PHE A 118 -11.93 -3.16 5.01
N ILE A 119 -11.97 -2.14 5.87
CA ILE A 119 -12.44 -2.26 7.25
C ILE A 119 -13.93 -2.66 7.28
N PHE A 120 -14.78 -2.03 6.45
CA PHE A 120 -16.21 -2.34 6.40
C PHE A 120 -16.50 -3.80 5.99
N LYS A 121 -15.76 -4.32 5.01
CA LYS A 121 -15.89 -5.72 4.59
C LYS A 121 -15.40 -6.70 5.66
N ASN A 122 -14.54 -6.24 6.59
CA ASN A 122 -14.05 -6.98 7.74
C ASN A 122 -13.52 -8.39 7.39
N ARG A 123 -12.67 -8.47 6.36
CA ARG A 123 -12.01 -9.70 5.91
C ARG A 123 -10.59 -9.41 5.44
N SER A 124 -9.65 -10.31 5.73
CA SER A 124 -8.36 -10.32 5.03
C SER A 124 -8.55 -10.59 3.54
N MET A 125 -7.62 -10.13 2.71
CA MET A 125 -7.63 -10.35 1.26
C MET A 125 -6.27 -10.84 0.74
N LEU A 126 -6.33 -11.55 -0.39
CA LEU A 126 -5.17 -11.81 -1.23
C LEU A 126 -5.11 -10.74 -2.31
N LEU A 127 -4.01 -10.01 -2.35
CA LEU A 127 -3.71 -9.01 -3.36
C LEU A 127 -2.86 -9.66 -4.46
N ASN A 128 -3.29 -9.51 -5.71
CA ASN A 128 -2.51 -9.90 -6.88
C ASN A 128 -1.87 -8.65 -7.50
N VAL A 129 -0.56 -8.53 -7.41
CA VAL A 129 0.19 -7.43 -8.04
C VAL A 129 0.59 -7.83 -9.46
N LYS A 130 0.25 -6.98 -10.43
CA LYS A 130 0.55 -7.12 -11.86
C LYS A 130 0.76 -5.74 -12.49
N TYR A 131 1.66 -5.64 -13.46
CA TYR A 131 1.96 -4.41 -14.21
C TYR A 131 1.74 -4.53 -15.72
#